data_AF-F8A4K0-F1
#
_entry.id   AF-F8A4K0-F1
#
_cell.length_a   1.000
_cell.length_b   1.000
_cell.length_c   1.000
_cell.angle_alpha   90.00
_cell.angle_beta   90.00
_cell.angle_gamma   90.00
#
_symmetry.space_group_name_H-M   'P 1'
#
loop_
_entity.id
_entity.type
_entity.pdbx_description
1 polymer ?
#
loop_
_entity_poly.entity_id
_entity_poly.type
_entity_poly.pdbx_seq_one_letter_code
_entity_poly.pdbx_strand_id
1 'polypeptide(L)'
;MRYNPPPNWPAAPEGWQPPPDWQPDPSWPEPPPGWQLWVEGDAPSPQQDHRKGMLVTFWIGIALFLAGAISTIVASGSGGGVVWWGGMIFGAVLLFRAGGIYRASRGAGAPALSKPGLGVAAVAVVAALVVGGVAVAKYVEAENLTASVGSCWKSGDGDETILVPCSGSHEYRATAVVTNEAECPATTYGSIAHEGKILCVEED
;
A
#
# COMPACT_ATOMS: atom_id res chain seq x y z
N MET A 1 -23.83 20.07 21.15
CA MET A 1 -24.32 21.34 21.74
C MET A 1 -23.12 22.10 22.29
N ARG A 2 -22.99 23.39 21.98
CA ARG A 2 -21.92 24.30 22.46
C ARG A 2 -22.56 25.46 23.21
N TYR A 3 -21.98 25.82 24.35
CA TYR A 3 -22.40 27.01 25.10
C TYR A 3 -21.95 28.29 24.38
N ASN A 4 -22.88 29.21 24.15
CA ASN A 4 -22.66 30.48 23.45
C ASN A 4 -23.05 31.66 24.37
N PRO A 5 -22.17 32.05 25.31
CA PRO A 5 -22.48 33.14 26.23
C PRO A 5 -22.58 34.48 25.47
N PRO A 6 -23.56 35.33 25.82
CA PRO A 6 -23.62 36.71 25.35
C PRO A 6 -22.33 37.49 25.64
N PRO A 7 -21.96 38.51 24.85
CA PRO A 7 -20.73 39.30 25.06
C PRO A 7 -20.64 40.00 26.43
N ASN A 8 -21.79 40.25 27.06
CA ASN A 8 -21.94 40.88 28.37
C ASN A 8 -21.95 39.89 29.54
N TRP A 9 -21.78 38.60 29.28
CA TRP A 9 -21.67 37.55 30.29
C TRP A 9 -20.20 37.13 30.46
N PRO A 10 -19.82 36.55 31.62
CA PRO A 10 -18.49 35.99 31.79
C PRO A 10 -18.25 34.86 30.79
N ALA A 11 -17.05 34.86 30.19
CA ALA A 11 -16.63 33.79 29.29
C ALA A 11 -16.52 32.47 30.07
N ALA A 12 -17.18 31.42 29.58
CA ALA A 12 -17.02 30.10 30.17
C ALA A 12 -15.63 29.53 29.87
N PRO A 13 -15.07 28.68 30.76
CA PRO A 13 -13.87 27.92 30.47
C PRO A 13 -14.03 27.08 29.19
N GLU A 14 -12.92 26.87 28.48
CA GLU A 14 -12.92 26.04 27.27
C GLU A 14 -13.43 24.63 27.58
N GLY A 15 -14.42 24.16 26.81
CA GLY A 15 -15.02 22.83 26.99
C GLY A 15 -16.01 22.70 28.15
N TRP A 16 -16.34 23.78 28.87
CA TRP A 16 -17.35 23.75 29.93
C TRP A 16 -18.73 23.39 29.37
N GLN A 17 -19.38 22.45 30.03
CA GLN A 17 -20.78 22.08 29.81
C GLN A 17 -21.50 22.14 31.15
N PRO A 18 -22.64 22.85 31.25
CA PRO A 18 -23.38 22.92 32.48
C PRO A 18 -24.03 21.59 32.82
N PRO A 19 -24.27 21.35 34.11
CA PRO A 19 -25.14 20.27 34.54
C PRO A 19 -26.60 20.51 34.06
N PRO A 20 -27.43 19.45 33.98
CA PRO A 20 -28.79 19.53 33.43
C PRO A 20 -29.74 20.53 34.10
N ASP A 21 -29.45 20.92 35.34
CA ASP A 21 -30.23 21.83 36.18
C ASP A 21 -29.67 23.26 36.22
N TRP A 22 -28.62 23.55 35.46
CA TRP A 22 -28.00 24.87 35.43
C TRP A 22 -28.93 25.95 34.90
N GLN A 23 -28.91 27.09 35.58
CA GLN A 23 -29.56 28.32 35.14
C GLN A 23 -28.54 29.47 35.21
N PRO A 24 -28.68 30.49 34.32
CA PRO A 24 -27.89 31.70 34.42
C PRO A 24 -28.05 32.35 35.79
N ASP A 25 -26.97 32.94 36.32
CA ASP A 25 -27.03 33.69 37.57
C ASP A 25 -28.01 34.87 37.42
N PRO A 26 -28.99 35.06 38.34
CA PRO A 26 -29.96 36.15 38.27
C PRO A 26 -29.34 37.56 38.30
N SER A 27 -28.09 37.70 38.73
CA SER A 27 -27.34 38.96 38.69
C SER A 27 -26.83 39.32 37.30
N TRP A 28 -26.85 38.39 36.35
CA TRP A 28 -26.39 38.64 34.98
C TRP A 28 -27.44 39.38 34.18
N PRO A 29 -27.03 40.26 33.24
CA PRO A 29 -27.99 40.98 32.40
C PRO A 29 -28.76 40.00 31.51
N GLU A 30 -30.02 40.35 31.19
CA GLU A 30 -30.83 39.53 30.29
C GLU A 30 -30.15 39.36 28.92
N PRO A 31 -30.27 38.16 28.31
CA PRO A 31 -29.73 37.94 26.98
C PRO A 31 -30.49 38.78 25.93
N PRO A 32 -29.83 39.19 24.84
CA PRO A 32 -30.51 39.91 23.75
C PRO A 32 -31.71 39.12 23.19
N PRO A 33 -32.76 39.81 22.68
CA PRO A 33 -33.90 39.15 22.07
C PRO A 33 -33.48 38.16 20.97
N GLY A 34 -33.94 36.90 21.07
CA GLY A 34 -33.63 35.84 20.10
C GLY A 34 -32.28 35.13 20.31
N TRP A 35 -31.55 35.42 21.39
CA TRP A 35 -30.27 34.77 21.67
C TRP A 35 -30.42 33.30 22.05
N GLN A 36 -29.62 32.44 21.43
CA GLN A 36 -29.56 31.02 21.76
C GLN A 36 -28.29 30.74 22.58
N LEU A 37 -28.48 30.44 23.87
CA LEU A 37 -27.39 30.02 24.77
C LEU A 37 -26.78 28.68 24.36
N TRP A 38 -27.57 27.85 23.68
CA TRP A 38 -27.19 26.54 23.18
C TRP A 38 -27.28 26.55 21.67
N VAL A 39 -26.13 26.43 21.02
CA VAL A 39 -26.04 26.23 19.58
C VAL A 39 -25.59 24.80 19.30
N GLU A 40 -25.96 24.26 18.15
CA GLU A 40 -25.24 23.11 17.62
C GLU A 40 -23.76 23.54 17.49
N GLY A 41 -22.87 22.78 18.13
CA GLY A 41 -21.44 23.06 17.98
C GLY A 41 -21.07 22.89 16.52
N ASP A 42 -19.93 23.45 16.09
CA ASP A 42 -19.34 23.16 14.79
C ASP A 42 -18.98 21.67 14.71
N ALA A 43 -19.98 20.81 14.55
CA ALA A 43 -19.80 19.44 14.18
C ALA A 43 -19.14 19.48 12.81
N PRO A 44 -18.05 18.74 12.58
CA PRO A 44 -17.45 18.68 11.26
C PRO A 44 -18.57 18.36 10.27
N SER A 45 -18.77 19.26 9.30
CA SER A 45 -19.84 19.07 8.33
C SER A 45 -19.68 17.67 7.71
N PRO A 46 -20.76 16.92 7.47
CA PRO A 46 -20.66 15.58 6.90
C PRO A 46 -19.76 15.55 5.66
N GLN A 47 -19.81 16.61 4.86
CA GLN A 47 -18.96 16.76 3.67
C GLN A 47 -17.45 16.87 3.94
N GLN A 48 -17.02 17.42 5.08
CA GLN A 48 -15.61 17.44 5.48
C GLN A 48 -15.12 16.05 5.89
N ASP A 49 -15.94 15.26 6.59
CA ASP A 49 -15.58 13.91 7.02
C ASP A 49 -15.52 12.92 5.85
N HIS A 50 -16.43 13.04 4.87
CA HIS A 50 -16.39 12.22 3.66
C HIS A 50 -15.13 12.46 2.80
N ARG A 51 -14.62 13.70 2.76
CA ARG A 51 -13.38 14.02 2.02
C ARG A 51 -12.15 13.43 2.69
N LYS A 52 -12.06 13.52 4.02
CA LYS A 52 -10.97 12.89 4.79
C LYS A 52 -10.97 11.38 4.59
N GLY A 53 -12.14 10.74 4.68
CA GLY A 53 -12.30 9.30 4.44
C GLY A 53 -11.85 8.87 3.04
N MET A 54 -12.18 9.64 2.01
CA MET A 54 -11.74 9.38 0.63
C MET A 54 -10.22 9.44 0.49
N LEU A 55 -9.58 10.51 1.00
CA LEU A 55 -8.12 10.68 0.91
C LEU A 55 -7.38 9.58 1.69
N VAL A 56 -7.86 9.23 2.89
CA VAL A 56 -7.31 8.14 3.68
C VAL A 56 -7.41 6.82 2.92
N THR A 57 -8.57 6.52 2.34
CA THR A 57 -8.77 5.28 1.54
C THR A 57 -7.84 5.23 0.33
N PHE A 58 -7.67 6.36 -0.37
CA PHE A 58 -6.74 6.46 -1.49
C PHE A 58 -5.29 6.17 -1.07
N TRP A 59 -4.82 6.80 0.00
CA TRP A 59 -3.44 6.62 0.47
C TRP A 59 -3.17 5.25 1.05
N ILE A 60 -4.13 4.64 1.75
CA ILE A 60 -4.06 3.23 2.16
C ILE A 60 -3.97 2.33 0.91
N GLY A 61 -4.76 2.62 -0.13
CA GLY A 61 -4.69 1.91 -1.41
C GLY A 61 -3.31 1.97 -2.07
N ILE A 62 -2.71 3.16 -2.17
CA ILE A 62 -1.34 3.35 -2.67
C ILE A 62 -0.34 2.55 -1.83
N ALA A 63 -0.41 2.67 -0.50
CA ALA A 63 0.54 2.03 0.41
C ALA A 63 0.47 0.50 0.31
N LEU A 64 -0.72 -0.09 0.32
CA LEU A 64 -0.91 -1.54 0.20
C LEU A 64 -0.48 -2.06 -1.17
N PHE A 65 -0.79 -1.31 -2.24
CA PHE A 65 -0.38 -1.69 -3.59
C PHE A 65 1.14 -1.70 -3.71
N LEU A 66 1.81 -0.62 -3.29
CA LEU A 66 3.27 -0.51 -3.36
C LEU A 66 3.95 -1.55 -2.47
N ALA A 67 3.45 -1.80 -1.26
CA ALA A 67 3.99 -2.84 -0.39
C ALA A 67 3.89 -4.22 -1.05
N GLY A 68 2.74 -4.56 -1.65
CA GLY A 68 2.56 -5.83 -2.38
C GLY A 68 3.48 -5.95 -3.59
N ALA A 69 3.62 -4.87 -4.38
CA ALA A 69 4.46 -4.86 -5.57
C ALA A 69 5.95 -4.96 -5.22
N ILE A 70 6.42 -4.21 -4.21
CA ILE A 70 7.80 -4.28 -3.72
C ILE A 70 8.09 -5.67 -3.14
N SER A 71 7.16 -6.23 -2.34
CA SER A 71 7.29 -7.60 -1.83
C SER A 71 7.48 -8.61 -2.96
N THR A 72 6.73 -8.47 -4.06
CA THR A 72 6.84 -9.33 -5.24
C THR A 72 8.20 -9.17 -5.92
N ILE A 73 8.70 -7.95 -6.08
CA ILE A 73 10.02 -7.69 -6.69
C ILE A 73 11.13 -8.32 -5.85
N VAL A 74 11.10 -8.14 -4.53
CA VAL A 74 12.09 -8.72 -3.62
C VAL A 74 12.01 -10.24 -3.62
N ALA A 75 10.80 -10.80 -3.49
CA ALA A 75 10.56 -12.24 -3.52
C ALA A 75 11.05 -12.91 -4.81
N SER A 76 10.96 -12.21 -5.94
CA SER A 76 11.44 -12.75 -7.23
C SER A 76 12.98 -12.87 -7.31
N GLY A 77 13.73 -12.23 -6.39
CA GLY A 77 15.20 -12.25 -6.37
C GLY A 77 15.82 -12.99 -5.18
N SER A 78 15.03 -13.35 -4.17
CA SER A 78 15.45 -14.07 -2.97
C SER A 78 14.43 -15.16 -2.68
N GLY A 79 14.83 -16.43 -2.77
CA GLY A 79 14.00 -17.64 -2.77
C GLY A 79 13.24 -17.95 -1.47
N GLY A 80 12.54 -16.97 -0.91
CA GLY A 80 11.79 -17.09 0.34
C GLY A 80 10.74 -16.00 0.56
N GLY A 81 10.56 -15.06 -0.38
CA GLY A 81 9.57 -14.00 -0.23
C GLY A 81 8.15 -14.47 -0.57
N VAL A 82 7.18 -14.15 0.29
CA VAL A 82 5.76 -14.39 0.00
C VAL A 82 5.31 -13.41 -1.09
N VAL A 83 4.91 -13.94 -2.25
CA VAL A 83 4.24 -13.14 -3.29
C VAL A 83 2.84 -12.77 -2.79
N TRP A 84 2.74 -11.62 -2.13
CA TRP A 84 1.48 -11.15 -1.55
C TRP A 84 0.63 -10.39 -2.58
N TRP A 85 0.06 -11.14 -3.53
CA TRP A 85 -0.94 -10.62 -4.48
C TRP A 85 -2.10 -9.92 -3.78
N GLY A 86 -2.41 -10.32 -2.54
CA GLY A 86 -3.43 -9.70 -1.70
C GLY A 86 -3.22 -8.19 -1.53
N GLY A 87 -1.97 -7.72 -1.36
CA GLY A 87 -1.65 -6.31 -1.21
C GLY A 87 -1.93 -5.49 -2.47
N MET A 88 -1.51 -6.00 -3.63
CA MET A 88 -1.75 -5.34 -4.91
C MET A 88 -3.23 -5.33 -5.29
N ILE A 89 -3.93 -6.46 -5.15
CA ILE A 89 -5.36 -6.56 -5.47
C ILE A 89 -6.17 -5.66 -4.53
N PHE A 90 -5.95 -5.77 -3.23
CA PHE A 90 -6.69 -4.97 -2.25
C PHE A 90 -6.38 -3.48 -2.39
N GLY A 91 -5.12 -3.13 -2.60
CA GLY A 91 -4.69 -1.77 -2.90
C GLY A 91 -5.40 -1.20 -4.13
N ALA A 92 -5.44 -1.95 -5.24
CA ALA A 92 -6.15 -1.56 -6.44
C ALA A 92 -7.66 -1.35 -6.19
N VAL A 93 -8.31 -2.26 -5.47
CA VAL A 93 -9.74 -2.14 -5.11
C VAL A 93 -10.01 -0.85 -4.32
N LEU A 94 -9.15 -0.49 -3.37
CA LEU A 94 -9.28 0.77 -2.62
C LEU A 94 -9.09 1.99 -3.52
N LEU A 95 -8.15 1.95 -4.47
CA LEU A 95 -7.96 3.03 -5.46
C LEU A 95 -9.18 3.19 -6.36
N PHE A 96 -9.76 2.09 -6.85
CA PHE A 96 -11.00 2.12 -7.63
C PHE A 96 -12.18 2.67 -6.81
N ARG A 97 -12.32 2.25 -5.56
CA ARG A 97 -13.35 2.80 -4.65
C ARG A 97 -13.15 4.30 -4.43
N ALA A 98 -11.93 4.74 -4.12
CA ALA A 98 -11.64 6.16 -3.92
C ALA A 98 -11.96 6.99 -5.17
N GLY A 99 -11.60 6.48 -6.36
CA GLY A 99 -11.93 7.11 -7.64
C GLY A 99 -13.44 7.17 -7.92
N GLY A 100 -14.19 6.12 -7.57
CA GLY A 100 -15.65 6.09 -7.67
C GLY A 100 -16.31 7.13 -6.79
N ILE A 101 -15.90 7.23 -5.52
CA ILE A 101 -16.40 8.23 -4.57
C ILE A 101 -16.04 9.64 -5.05
N TYR A 102 -14.82 9.85 -5.55
CA TYR A 102 -14.42 11.14 -6.12
C TYR A 102 -15.32 11.55 -7.29
N ARG A 103 -15.55 10.65 -8.26
CA ARG A 103 -16.44 10.94 -9.40
C ARG A 103 -17.88 11.22 -8.97
N ALA A 104 -18.42 10.44 -8.06
CA ALA A 104 -19.76 10.66 -7.51
C ALA A 104 -19.87 12.03 -6.82
N SER A 105 -18.86 12.40 -6.02
CA SER A 105 -18.82 13.70 -5.33
C SER A 105 -18.73 14.88 -6.30
N ARG A 106 -17.98 14.73 -7.40
CA ARG A 106 -17.91 15.73 -8.48
C ARG A 106 -19.25 15.89 -9.19
N GLY A 107 -19.97 14.79 -9.44
CA GLY A 107 -21.32 14.81 -10.00
C GLY A 107 -22.33 15.52 -9.10
N ALA A 108 -22.15 15.46 -7.78
CA ALA A 108 -22.95 16.16 -6.79
C ALA A 108 -22.54 17.63 -6.56
N GLY A 109 -21.63 18.19 -7.37
CA GLY A 109 -21.20 19.59 -7.28
C GLY A 109 -20.07 19.87 -6.30
N ALA A 110 -19.39 18.85 -5.75
CA ALA A 110 -18.22 19.07 -4.91
C ALA A 110 -17.08 19.73 -5.73
N PRO A 111 -16.32 20.68 -5.15
CA PRO A 111 -15.15 21.28 -5.80
C PRO A 111 -14.12 20.22 -6.16
N ALA A 112 -13.39 20.49 -7.24
CA ALA A 112 -12.26 19.65 -7.64
C ALA A 112 -11.16 19.65 -6.57
N LEU A 113 -10.29 18.64 -6.63
CA LEU A 113 -9.08 18.63 -5.82
C LEU A 113 -8.23 19.87 -6.14
N SER A 114 -7.50 20.38 -5.15
CA SER A 114 -6.58 21.49 -5.38
C SER A 114 -5.52 21.09 -6.41
N LYS A 115 -5.02 22.03 -7.21
CA LYS A 115 -3.93 21.78 -8.19
C LYS A 115 -2.74 21.01 -7.58
N PRO A 116 -2.20 21.39 -6.40
CA PRO A 116 -1.13 20.61 -5.77
C PRO A 116 -1.60 19.21 -5.36
N GLY A 117 -2.80 19.07 -4.81
CA GLY A 117 -3.35 17.76 -4.43
C GLY A 117 -3.52 16.81 -5.62
N LEU A 118 -3.95 17.35 -6.76
CA LEU A 118 -4.06 16.60 -8.01
C LEU A 118 -2.69 16.13 -8.52
N GLY A 119 -1.69 17.01 -8.48
CA GLY A 119 -0.32 16.67 -8.84
C GLY A 119 0.23 15.52 -7.98
N VAL A 120 0.07 15.61 -6.66
CA VAL A 120 0.52 14.58 -5.72
C VAL A 120 -0.20 13.23 -5.97
N ALA A 121 -1.51 13.24 -6.17
CA ALA A 121 -2.27 12.02 -6.46
C ALA A 121 -1.85 11.39 -7.79
N ALA A 122 -1.62 12.21 -8.84
CA ALA A 122 -1.15 11.72 -10.13
C ALA A 122 0.24 11.07 -10.02
N VAL A 123 1.18 11.71 -9.31
CA VAL A 123 2.51 11.15 -9.08
C VAL A 123 2.43 9.82 -8.34
N ALA A 124 1.58 9.72 -7.31
CA ALA A 124 1.40 8.47 -6.55
C ALA A 124 0.85 7.33 -7.42
N VAL A 125 -0.12 7.61 -8.30
CA VAL A 125 -0.66 6.63 -9.24
C VAL A 125 0.40 6.21 -10.25
N VAL A 126 1.16 7.15 -10.81
CA VAL A 126 2.25 6.84 -11.75
C VAL A 126 3.31 5.96 -11.06
N ALA A 127 3.72 6.30 -9.84
CA ALA A 127 4.66 5.48 -9.07
C ALA A 127 4.12 4.06 -8.85
N ALA A 128 2.85 3.92 -8.47
CA ALA A 128 2.21 2.61 -8.32
C ALA A 128 2.21 1.81 -9.63
N LEU A 129 1.86 2.44 -10.76
CA LEU A 129 1.86 1.76 -12.07
C LEU A 129 3.27 1.34 -12.50
N VAL A 130 4.28 2.18 -12.28
CA VAL A 130 5.68 1.87 -12.62
C VAL A 130 6.17 0.70 -11.78
N VAL A 131 6.01 0.75 -10.45
CA VAL A 131 6.46 -0.34 -9.57
C VAL A 131 5.68 -1.62 -9.84
N GLY A 132 4.36 -1.53 -10.04
CA GLY A 132 3.53 -2.67 -10.42
C GLY A 132 3.96 -3.30 -11.74
N GLY A 133 4.28 -2.49 -12.76
CA GLY A 133 4.79 -2.97 -14.05
C GLY A 133 6.13 -3.69 -13.91
N VAL A 134 7.05 -3.18 -13.10
CA VAL A 134 8.33 -3.84 -12.80
C VAL A 134 8.10 -5.18 -12.08
N ALA A 135 7.19 -5.22 -11.10
CA ALA A 135 6.84 -6.45 -10.38
C ALA A 135 6.30 -7.53 -11.33
N VAL A 136 5.38 -7.17 -12.23
CA VAL A 136 4.84 -8.10 -13.24
C VAL A 136 5.92 -8.56 -14.21
N ALA A 137 6.77 -7.64 -14.70
CA ALA A 137 7.85 -8.01 -15.62
C ALA A 137 8.83 -9.00 -14.98
N LYS A 138 9.22 -8.77 -13.71
CA LYS A 138 10.11 -9.68 -12.97
C LYS A 138 9.48 -11.04 -12.69
N TYR A 139 8.20 -11.07 -12.35
CA TYR A 139 7.46 -12.30 -12.15
C TYR A 139 7.36 -13.13 -13.43
N VAL A 140 7.01 -12.49 -14.55
CA VAL A 140 6.92 -13.15 -15.86
C VAL A 140 8.29 -13.64 -16.33
N GLU A 141 9.36 -12.88 -16.07
CA GLU A 141 10.73 -13.34 -16.34
C GLU A 141 11.05 -14.62 -15.57
N ALA A 142 10.68 -14.69 -14.28
CA ALA A 142 10.90 -15.86 -13.43
C ALA A 142 10.09 -17.11 -13.87
N GLU A 143 8.81 -16.95 -14.25
CA GLU A 143 7.99 -18.09 -14.71
C GLU A 143 8.44 -18.68 -16.05
N ASN A 144 9.13 -17.90 -16.87
CA ASN A 144 9.62 -18.36 -18.17
C ASN A 144 11.01 -18.99 -18.12
N LEU A 145 11.62 -19.11 -16.94
CA LEU A 145 12.91 -19.78 -16.79
C LEU A 145 12.74 -21.30 -16.93
N THR A 146 13.65 -21.92 -17.66
CA THR A 146 13.69 -23.37 -17.82
C THR A 146 15.04 -23.91 -17.38
N ALA A 147 15.02 -24.95 -16.56
CA ALA A 147 16.22 -25.66 -16.15
C ALA A 147 16.86 -26.39 -17.36
N SER A 148 17.94 -25.82 -17.88
CA SER A 148 18.70 -26.35 -19.02
C SER A 148 20.20 -26.07 -18.89
N VAL A 149 21.00 -26.64 -19.78
CA VAL A 149 22.41 -26.23 -19.92
C VAL A 149 22.48 -24.72 -20.17
N GLY A 150 23.36 -24.03 -19.44
CA GLY A 150 23.55 -22.58 -19.44
C GLY A 150 22.59 -21.80 -18.53
N SER A 151 21.68 -22.46 -17.82
CA SER A 151 20.81 -21.81 -16.82
C SER A 151 21.60 -21.38 -15.59
N CYS A 152 21.13 -20.32 -14.92
CA CYS A 152 21.82 -19.71 -13.79
C CYS A 152 21.05 -19.93 -12.49
N TRP A 153 21.78 -20.17 -11.42
CA TRP A 153 21.25 -20.64 -10.15
C TRP A 153 21.88 -19.85 -9.00
N LYS A 154 21.15 -19.77 -7.90
CA LYS A 154 21.61 -19.10 -6.69
C LYS A 154 21.19 -19.89 -5.46
N SER A 155 21.99 -19.86 -4.41
CA SER A 155 21.60 -20.37 -3.09
C SER A 155 20.45 -19.54 -2.51
N GLY A 156 19.37 -20.21 -2.15
CA GLY A 156 18.19 -19.65 -1.48
C GLY A 156 18.34 -19.63 0.04
N ASP A 157 17.20 -19.49 0.74
CA ASP A 157 17.20 -19.63 2.20
C ASP A 157 17.33 -21.12 2.57
N GLY A 158 18.38 -21.48 3.31
CA GLY A 158 18.69 -22.87 3.66
C GLY A 158 19.48 -23.59 2.55
N ASP A 159 19.19 -24.88 2.35
CA ASP A 159 19.86 -25.72 1.33
C ASP A 159 19.12 -25.70 -0.04
N GLU A 160 18.14 -24.81 -0.21
CA GLU A 160 17.37 -24.69 -1.45
C GLU A 160 18.17 -23.92 -2.51
N THR A 161 18.14 -24.38 -3.75
CA THR A 161 18.73 -23.67 -4.89
C THR A 161 17.63 -23.24 -5.85
N ILE A 162 17.69 -21.97 -6.26
CA ILE A 162 16.64 -21.36 -7.06
C ILE A 162 17.17 -21.00 -8.45
N LEU A 163 16.33 -21.26 -9.46
CA LEU A 163 16.57 -20.87 -10.84
C LEU A 163 16.35 -19.37 -11.00
N VAL A 164 17.34 -18.66 -11.52
CA VAL A 164 17.31 -17.19 -11.65
C VAL A 164 17.75 -16.75 -13.06
N PRO A 165 17.38 -15.53 -13.49
CA PRO A 165 17.87 -14.99 -14.76
C PRO A 165 19.38 -14.75 -14.71
N CYS A 166 20.10 -15.21 -15.73
CA CYS A 166 21.55 -14.98 -15.85
C CYS A 166 21.95 -13.49 -15.98
N SER A 167 20.99 -12.62 -16.31
CA SER A 167 21.19 -11.16 -16.33
C SER A 167 21.29 -10.56 -14.92
N GLY A 168 20.86 -11.30 -13.89
CA GLY A 168 20.91 -10.91 -12.49
C GLY A 168 22.04 -11.59 -11.71
N SER A 169 22.02 -11.41 -10.38
CA SER A 169 22.94 -12.10 -9.47
C SER A 169 22.64 -13.59 -9.45
N HIS A 170 23.65 -14.39 -9.74
CA HIS A 170 23.68 -15.85 -9.66
C HIS A 170 25.04 -16.27 -9.11
N GLU A 171 25.13 -17.51 -8.64
CA GLU A 171 26.35 -18.10 -8.06
C GLU A 171 26.82 -19.30 -8.87
N TYR A 172 25.89 -19.99 -9.54
CA TYR A 172 26.19 -21.19 -10.29
C TYR A 172 25.60 -21.16 -11.69
N ARG A 173 26.28 -21.82 -12.61
CA ARG A 173 25.86 -22.00 -14.00
C ARG A 173 25.81 -23.48 -14.34
N ALA A 174 24.69 -23.93 -14.87
CA ALA A 174 24.51 -25.32 -15.29
C ALA A 174 25.33 -25.62 -16.55
N THR A 175 26.21 -26.63 -16.49
CA THR A 175 27.06 -27.06 -17.60
C THR A 175 26.56 -28.33 -18.27
N ALA A 176 25.83 -29.18 -17.52
CA ALA A 176 25.21 -30.39 -18.04
C ALA A 176 23.88 -30.68 -17.34
N VAL A 177 23.01 -31.44 -18.02
CA VAL A 177 21.76 -31.97 -17.46
C VAL A 177 21.79 -33.48 -17.61
N VAL A 178 21.72 -34.19 -16.50
CA VAL A 178 21.91 -35.65 -16.41
C VAL A 178 20.77 -36.31 -15.64
N THR A 179 20.65 -37.63 -15.78
CA THR A 179 19.66 -38.43 -15.04
C THR A 179 20.20 -39.00 -13.74
N ASN A 180 21.53 -39.05 -13.60
CA ASN A 180 22.22 -39.53 -12.40
C ASN A 180 23.40 -38.61 -12.09
N GLU A 181 23.59 -38.26 -10.82
CA GLU A 181 24.70 -37.42 -10.36
C GLU A 181 26.08 -37.99 -10.75
N ALA A 182 26.21 -39.31 -10.83
CA ALA A 182 27.44 -39.98 -11.26
C ALA A 182 27.81 -39.71 -12.73
N GLU A 183 26.90 -39.18 -13.54
CA GLU A 183 27.13 -38.79 -14.94
C GLU A 183 27.70 -37.37 -15.05
N CYS A 184 27.78 -36.60 -13.95
CA CYS A 184 28.37 -35.27 -13.98
C CYS A 184 29.88 -35.33 -14.30
N PRO A 185 30.39 -34.38 -15.11
CA PRO A 185 31.83 -34.25 -15.35
C PRO A 185 32.63 -34.13 -14.05
N ALA A 186 33.84 -34.69 -14.02
CA ALA A 186 34.70 -34.61 -12.82
C ALA A 186 35.13 -33.17 -12.46
N THR A 187 34.95 -32.20 -13.36
CA THR A 187 35.23 -30.77 -13.16
C THR A 187 34.07 -29.99 -12.55
N THR A 188 32.91 -30.64 -12.36
CA THR A 188 31.70 -30.01 -11.82
C THR A 188 31.92 -29.60 -10.37
N TYR A 189 31.44 -28.42 -9.98
CA TYR A 189 31.48 -27.96 -8.59
C TYR A 189 30.47 -28.73 -7.71
N GLY A 190 29.24 -28.90 -8.20
CA GLY A 190 28.18 -29.61 -7.50
C GLY A 190 27.01 -29.97 -8.39
N SER A 191 25.97 -30.57 -7.82
CA SER A 191 24.77 -30.96 -8.54
C SER A 191 23.51 -30.37 -7.90
N ILE A 192 22.53 -30.00 -8.73
CA ILE A 192 21.23 -29.46 -8.31
C ILE A 192 20.14 -30.39 -8.85
N ALA A 193 19.34 -30.98 -7.95
CA ALA A 193 18.18 -31.76 -8.34
C ALA A 193 16.97 -30.84 -8.59
N HIS A 194 16.39 -30.89 -9.79
CA HIS A 194 15.24 -30.07 -10.16
C HIS A 194 14.30 -30.83 -11.09
N GLU A 195 13.02 -30.92 -10.72
CA GLU A 195 11.95 -31.59 -11.49
C GLU A 195 12.33 -32.99 -12.04
N GLY A 196 13.02 -33.79 -11.22
CA GLY A 196 13.43 -35.15 -11.60
C GLY A 196 14.63 -35.23 -12.55
N LYS A 197 15.32 -34.12 -12.78
CA LYS A 197 16.61 -34.04 -13.47
C LYS A 197 17.69 -33.58 -12.50
N ILE A 198 18.95 -33.83 -12.85
CA ILE A 198 20.11 -33.34 -12.10
C ILE A 198 20.89 -32.39 -13.00
N LEU A 199 21.12 -31.17 -12.54
CA LEU A 199 21.97 -30.19 -13.21
C LEU A 199 23.35 -30.23 -12.59
N CYS A 200 24.36 -30.50 -13.41
CA CYS A 200 25.75 -30.34 -13.02
C CYS A 200 26.09 -28.86 -13.14
N VAL A 201 26.59 -28.23 -12.09
CA VAL A 201 26.85 -26.79 -12.05
C VAL A 201 28.31 -26.48 -11.74
N GLU A 202 28.78 -25.35 -12.25
CA GLU A 202 30.05 -24.72 -11.90
C GLU A 202 29.77 -23.36 -11.24
N GLU A 203 30.70 -22.85 -10.43
CA GLU A 203 30.65 -21.47 -9.91
C GLU A 203 30.91 -20.47 -11.05
N ASP A 204 30.13 -19.38 -11.11
CA ASP A 204 30.23 -18.29 -12.11
C ASP A 204 30.55 -16.95 -11.42
#